data_AF-A0A377PS56-F1
#
_entry.id   AF-A0A377PS56-F1
#
_cell.length_a   1.000
_cell.length_b   1.000
_cell.length_c   1.000
_cell.angle_alpha   90.00
_cell.angle_beta   90.00
_cell.angle_gamma   90.00
#
_symmetry.space_group_name_H-M   'P 1'
#
loop_
_entity.id
_entity.type
_entity.pdbx_description
1 polymer ?
#
loop_
_entity_poly.entity_id
_entity_poly.type
_entity_poly.pdbx_seq_one_letter_code
_entity_poly.pdbx_strand_id
1 'polypeptide(L)'
;MCVRNTLIKFLWVLLVGLTSSQAMAVNCQRATTPLENTICSNDGLHWLDTTMTIIYRAMLVKEDSLKVHSQYENWEKSLEKCTSDNCIERAYYEGISTLSDADTNFQWDGQWWNLSAGNMSGGTVQFSRNNEWGFNIDIHAWTGMNGDEYTAEARKLYGIGIVDRVTDTSSCKLLLIPKKDGSLQIHSNADWGCRMSMPDGVFIDGKYTKATKDPRPKPSLLSIGIITEAARDQQFRELVGVDYQRFVDTANVYIYSEDLDNIGARVVSMWVRGASNNKAAIIMYTPEGDMWAGLIVPDKNGQLAMRYYSSKNKDEKMMPRTLASWKLHFLEK
;
A
#
# COMPACT_ATOMS: atom_id res chain seq x y z
N MET A 1 70.85 4.44 -25.22
CA MET A 1 69.73 4.15 -26.15
C MET A 1 68.44 4.52 -25.45
N CYS A 2 67.57 5.25 -26.15
CA CYS A 2 66.40 5.97 -25.65
C CYS A 2 65.35 5.06 -25.00
N VAL A 3 64.89 5.41 -23.79
CA VAL A 3 63.54 5.07 -23.33
C VAL A 3 62.78 6.38 -23.18
N ARG A 4 61.79 6.50 -24.04
CA ARG A 4 60.99 7.68 -24.33
C ARG A 4 59.66 7.53 -23.61
N ASN A 5 59.39 8.46 -22.70
CA ASN A 5 58.12 9.20 -22.63
C ASN A 5 56.83 8.36 -22.57
N THR A 6 56.35 8.02 -21.37
CA THR A 6 54.92 7.83 -21.05
C THR A 6 54.71 7.82 -19.54
N LEU A 7 54.93 8.96 -18.92
CA LEU A 7 54.36 9.32 -17.61
C LEU A 7 53.59 10.60 -17.89
N ILE A 8 52.39 10.74 -17.32
CA ILE A 8 51.38 11.79 -17.60
C ILE A 8 50.36 11.35 -18.65
N LYS A 9 49.16 11.03 -18.17
CA LYS A 9 47.83 10.92 -18.83
C LYS A 9 47.11 9.61 -18.50
N PHE A 10 46.86 9.30 -17.23
CA PHE A 10 45.79 8.34 -16.86
C PHE A 10 45.40 8.47 -15.37
N LEU A 11 45.15 9.68 -14.89
CA LEU A 11 44.65 9.85 -13.52
C LEU A 11 43.85 11.15 -13.32
N TRP A 12 42.87 11.42 -14.19
CA TRP A 12 41.94 12.55 -14.02
C TRP A 12 40.55 12.26 -14.64
N VAL A 13 40.00 11.06 -14.41
CA VAL A 13 38.60 10.73 -14.78
C VAL A 13 37.98 9.82 -13.71
N LEU A 14 37.98 10.25 -12.44
CA LEU A 14 37.31 9.52 -11.36
C LEU A 14 36.93 10.46 -10.20
N LEU A 15 36.39 11.63 -10.54
CA LEU A 15 35.85 12.58 -9.56
C LEU A 15 34.56 13.26 -10.07
N VAL A 16 33.64 12.46 -10.61
CA VAL A 16 32.22 12.79 -10.63
C VAL A 16 31.52 11.73 -9.79
N GLY A 17 31.87 11.73 -8.50
CA GLY A 17 31.12 10.99 -7.50
C GLY A 17 29.76 11.63 -7.39
N LEU A 18 28.74 10.92 -7.87
CA LEU A 18 27.34 11.22 -7.78
C LEU A 18 26.98 11.71 -6.36
N THR A 19 26.88 13.02 -6.17
CA THR A 19 25.98 13.54 -5.14
C THR A 19 24.58 13.33 -5.68
N SER A 20 24.05 12.12 -5.53
CA SER A 20 22.61 11.92 -5.52
C SER A 20 22.09 12.62 -4.26
N SER A 21 21.99 13.95 -4.31
CA SER A 21 21.09 14.67 -3.42
C SER A 21 19.73 14.09 -3.74
N GLN A 22 19.24 13.19 -2.88
CA GLN A 22 17.83 12.84 -2.96
C GLN A 22 17.10 14.16 -2.77
N ALA A 23 16.47 14.64 -3.84
CA ALA A 23 15.57 15.77 -3.75
C ALA A 23 14.45 15.34 -2.81
N MET A 24 14.53 15.86 -1.58
CA MET A 24 13.45 15.94 -0.63
C MET A 24 12.87 17.34 -0.79
N ALA A 25 11.56 17.50 -0.64
CA ALA A 25 10.92 18.82 -0.69
C ALA A 25 11.45 19.74 0.43
N VAL A 26 11.55 19.24 1.66
CA VAL A 26 12.34 19.84 2.74
C VAL A 26 13.10 18.78 3.53
N ASN A 27 14.38 19.02 3.83
CA ASN A 27 15.14 18.13 4.71
C ASN A 27 14.98 18.55 6.18
N CYS A 28 13.96 18.02 6.85
CA CYS A 28 13.65 18.38 8.23
C CYS A 28 14.75 18.06 9.26
N GLN A 29 15.69 17.17 8.96
CA GLN A 29 16.85 16.94 9.83
C GLN A 29 17.89 18.06 9.76
N ARG A 30 17.83 18.90 8.72
CA ARG A 30 18.77 19.98 8.44
C ARG A 30 18.06 21.31 8.16
N ALA A 31 16.86 21.50 8.69
CA ALA A 31 16.13 22.75 8.54
C ALA A 31 16.94 23.90 9.16
N THR A 32 17.20 24.93 8.36
CA THR A 32 18.01 26.11 8.76
C THR A 32 17.28 27.42 8.55
N THR A 33 16.28 27.45 7.67
CA THR A 33 15.47 28.64 7.38
C THR A 33 14.18 28.66 8.21
N PRO A 34 13.56 29.84 8.42
CA PRO A 34 12.24 29.92 9.05
C PRO A 34 11.18 29.09 8.31
N LEU A 35 11.19 29.14 6.97
CA LEU A 35 10.28 28.37 6.12
C LEU A 35 10.41 26.86 6.37
N GLU A 36 11.63 26.33 6.32
CA GLU A 36 11.89 24.90 6.56
C GLU A 36 11.45 24.50 7.98
N ASN A 37 11.79 25.31 8.99
CA ASN A 37 11.36 25.03 10.37
C ASN A 37 9.83 25.06 10.51
N THR A 38 9.13 25.97 9.84
CA THR A 38 7.66 26.01 9.83
C THR A 38 7.08 24.75 9.19
N ILE A 39 7.60 24.32 8.04
CA ILE A 39 7.15 23.08 7.38
C ILE A 39 7.39 21.87 8.29
N CYS A 40 8.55 21.80 8.92
CA CYS A 40 8.96 20.63 9.70
C CYS A 40 8.34 20.53 11.09
N SER A 41 7.83 21.63 11.64
CA SER A 41 7.18 21.66 12.97
C SER A 41 5.65 21.60 12.89
N ASN A 42 5.07 21.67 11.69
CA ASN A 42 3.64 21.59 11.45
C ASN A 42 3.29 20.27 10.75
N ASP A 43 2.57 19.38 11.44
CA ASP A 43 2.23 18.03 10.93
C ASP A 43 1.51 18.08 9.57
N GLY A 44 0.64 19.07 9.35
CA GLY A 44 -0.08 19.24 8.09
C GLY A 44 0.84 19.63 6.93
N LEU A 45 1.77 20.56 7.17
CA LEU A 45 2.74 20.98 6.15
C LEU A 45 3.79 19.90 5.89
N HIS A 46 4.24 19.19 6.93
CA HIS A 46 5.16 18.07 6.79
C HIS A 46 4.53 16.92 5.97
N TRP A 47 3.25 16.64 6.19
CA TRP A 47 2.51 15.68 5.37
C TRP A 47 2.44 16.10 3.89
N LEU A 48 2.18 17.37 3.60
CA LEU A 48 2.17 17.89 2.23
C LEU A 48 3.56 17.83 1.58
N ASP A 49 4.63 18.11 2.33
CA ASP A 49 6.02 17.97 1.90
C ASP A 49 6.37 16.53 1.51
N THR A 50 5.98 15.58 2.37
CA THR A 50 6.14 14.14 2.11
C THR A 50 5.35 13.73 0.87
N THR A 51 4.11 14.20 0.73
CA THR A 51 3.25 13.92 -0.42
C THR A 51 3.81 14.50 -1.71
N MET A 52 4.34 15.72 -1.69
CA MET A 52 5.03 16.34 -2.82
C MET A 52 6.23 15.50 -3.26
N THR A 53 7.05 15.04 -2.29
CA THR A 53 8.22 14.20 -2.57
C THR A 53 7.82 12.87 -3.24
N ILE A 54 6.74 12.23 -2.76
CA ILE A 54 6.19 10.99 -3.36
C ILE A 54 5.77 11.25 -4.81
N ILE A 55 5.02 12.33 -5.04
CA ILE A 55 4.51 12.71 -6.36
C ILE A 55 5.66 13.03 -7.31
N TYR A 56 6.63 13.83 -6.88
CA TYR A 56 7.79 14.19 -7.68
C TYR A 56 8.55 12.96 -8.16
N ARG A 57 8.84 12.02 -7.26
CA ARG A 57 9.52 10.76 -7.60
C ARG A 57 8.71 9.91 -8.59
N ALA A 58 7.40 9.83 -8.40
CA ALA A 58 6.52 9.11 -9.32
C ALA A 58 6.49 9.75 -10.72
N MET A 59 6.46 11.08 -10.77
CA MET A 59 6.39 11.83 -12.04
C MET A 59 7.72 11.80 -12.81
N LEU A 60 8.87 11.76 -12.13
CA LEU A 60 10.18 11.55 -12.77
C LEU A 60 10.28 10.23 -13.53
N VAL A 61 9.50 9.22 -13.14
CA VAL A 61 9.44 7.91 -13.83
C VAL A 61 8.47 7.95 -15.02
N LYS A 62 7.41 8.76 -14.92
CA LYS A 62 6.28 8.74 -15.86
C LYS A 62 6.42 9.73 -17.01
N GLU A 63 6.99 10.90 -16.75
CA GLU A 63 7.04 12.02 -17.68
C GLU A 63 8.48 12.43 -18.01
N ASP A 64 8.64 13.44 -18.87
CA ASP A 64 9.94 14.06 -19.13
C ASP A 64 10.57 14.62 -17.85
N SER A 65 11.73 14.07 -17.47
CA SER A 65 12.38 14.37 -16.20
C SER A 65 12.85 15.82 -16.09
N LEU A 66 13.25 16.47 -17.20
CA LEU A 66 13.66 17.87 -17.20
C LEU A 66 12.46 18.78 -16.98
N LYS A 67 11.33 18.48 -17.61
CA LYS A 67 10.07 19.19 -17.38
C LYS A 67 9.61 19.06 -15.93
N VAL A 68 9.58 17.84 -15.40
CA VAL A 68 9.17 17.56 -14.01
C VAL A 68 10.08 18.27 -13.02
N HIS A 69 11.39 18.21 -13.23
CA HIS A 69 12.35 18.92 -12.38
C HIS A 69 12.16 20.44 -12.43
N SER A 70 11.97 21.01 -13.62
CA SER A 70 11.71 22.45 -13.75
C SER A 70 10.41 22.88 -13.06
N GLN A 71 9.34 22.08 -13.14
CA GLN A 71 8.08 22.36 -12.42
C GLN A 71 8.30 22.33 -10.91
N TYR A 72 9.06 21.36 -10.41
CA TYR A 72 9.40 21.24 -9.00
C TYR A 72 10.22 22.44 -8.48
N GLU A 73 11.28 22.85 -9.19
CA GLU A 73 12.08 24.02 -8.80
C GLU A 73 11.26 25.33 -8.80
N ASN A 74 10.34 25.47 -9.76
CA ASN A 74 9.46 26.63 -9.82
C ASN A 74 8.49 26.68 -8.64
N TRP A 75 7.97 25.52 -8.23
CA TRP A 75 7.17 25.39 -7.02
C TRP A 75 7.99 25.69 -5.77
N GLU A 76 9.20 25.15 -5.64
CA GLU A 76 10.07 25.39 -4.48
C GLU A 76 10.34 26.90 -4.29
N LYS A 77 10.70 27.61 -5.37
CA LYS A 77 10.86 29.08 -5.37
C LYS A 77 9.59 29.84 -4.99
N SER A 78 8.41 29.25 -5.21
CA SER A 78 7.15 29.88 -4.84
C SER A 78 6.97 29.94 -3.32
N LEU A 79 7.54 29.00 -2.56
CA LEU A 79 7.46 28.95 -1.11
C LEU A 79 8.16 30.13 -0.43
N GLU A 80 9.25 30.63 -1.02
CA GLU A 80 10.03 31.76 -0.48
C GLU A 80 9.21 33.06 -0.37
N LYS A 81 8.10 33.16 -1.12
CA LYS A 81 7.19 34.31 -1.11
C LYS A 81 6.16 34.24 0.02
N CYS A 82 6.06 33.11 0.71
CA CYS A 82 5.05 32.91 1.73
C CYS A 82 5.45 33.49 3.08
N THR A 83 4.47 34.10 3.74
CA THR A 83 4.62 34.76 5.05
C THR A 83 3.73 34.14 6.14
N SER A 84 3.02 33.04 5.83
CA SER A 84 2.14 32.32 6.76
C SER A 84 1.96 30.86 6.36
N ASP A 85 1.61 30.01 7.32
CA ASP A 85 1.32 28.58 7.13
C ASP A 85 0.27 28.33 6.04
N ASN A 86 -0.81 29.13 6.00
CA ASN A 86 -1.86 29.01 4.99
C ASN A 86 -1.35 29.36 3.58
N CYS A 87 -0.40 30.29 3.45
CA CYS A 87 0.23 30.54 2.15
C CYS A 87 1.02 29.31 1.70
N ILE A 88 1.81 28.72 2.61
CA ILE A 88 2.62 27.52 2.34
C ILE A 88 1.70 26.35 1.95
N GLU A 89 0.63 26.11 2.70
CA GLU A 89 -0.35 25.05 2.43
C GLU A 89 -0.97 25.20 1.03
N ARG A 90 -1.36 26.41 0.65
CA ARG A 90 -1.89 26.69 -0.70
C ARG A 90 -0.85 26.49 -1.80
N ALA A 91 0.39 26.89 -1.57
CA ALA A 91 1.48 26.66 -2.52
C ALA A 91 1.74 25.16 -2.72
N TYR A 92 1.64 24.34 -1.67
CA TYR A 92 1.66 22.88 -1.79
C TYR A 92 0.52 22.33 -2.63
N TYR A 93 -0.73 22.77 -2.38
CA TYR A 93 -1.87 22.31 -3.18
C TYR A 93 -1.71 22.63 -4.67
N GLU A 94 -1.30 23.85 -5.00
CA GLU A 94 -1.05 24.28 -6.37
C GLU A 94 0.10 23.50 -7.02
N GLY A 95 1.21 23.35 -6.30
CA GLY A 95 2.37 22.58 -6.75
C GLY A 95 2.04 21.11 -6.99
N ILE A 96 1.32 20.47 -6.06
CA ILE A 96 0.91 19.07 -6.16
C ILE A 96 -0.02 18.90 -7.36
N SER A 97 -1.02 19.76 -7.51
CA SER A 97 -1.91 19.72 -8.68
C SER A 97 -1.13 19.81 -10.00
N THR A 98 -0.24 20.81 -10.10
CA THR A 98 0.54 21.09 -11.31
C THR A 98 1.50 19.94 -11.64
N LEU A 99 2.29 19.50 -10.66
CA LEU A 99 3.30 18.46 -10.85
C LEU A 99 2.66 17.12 -11.17
N SER A 100 1.51 16.84 -10.56
CA SER A 100 0.77 15.59 -10.74
C SER A 100 -0.12 15.56 -11.98
N ASP A 101 -0.14 16.66 -12.73
CA ASP A 101 -0.97 16.92 -13.92
C ASP A 101 -2.45 16.60 -13.69
N ALA A 102 -2.99 17.17 -12.60
CA ALA A 102 -4.35 16.88 -12.15
C ALA A 102 -5.40 17.26 -13.20
N ASP A 103 -6.41 16.40 -13.38
CA ASP A 103 -7.50 16.65 -14.33
C ASP A 103 -8.54 17.60 -13.74
N THR A 104 -8.61 18.82 -14.28
CA THR A 104 -9.56 19.85 -13.84
C THR A 104 -11.00 19.61 -14.31
N ASN A 105 -11.22 18.73 -15.29
CA ASN A 105 -12.55 18.39 -15.82
C ASN A 105 -13.07 17.05 -15.30
N PHE A 106 -12.47 16.55 -14.22
CA PHE A 106 -12.73 15.23 -13.68
C PHE A 106 -14.19 15.04 -13.23
N GLN A 107 -14.75 13.88 -13.57
CA GLN A 107 -16.13 13.51 -13.24
C GLN A 107 -16.20 12.83 -11.87
N TRP A 108 -16.28 13.63 -10.81
CA TRP A 108 -16.25 13.17 -9.42
C TRP A 108 -17.39 12.20 -9.06
N ASP A 109 -18.64 12.51 -9.41
CA ASP A 109 -19.81 11.79 -8.90
C ASP A 109 -19.77 10.27 -9.09
N GLY A 110 -20.18 9.52 -8.07
CA GLY A 110 -20.31 8.06 -8.12
C GLY A 110 -19.39 7.32 -7.16
N GLN A 111 -19.40 5.99 -7.28
CA GLN A 111 -18.64 5.08 -6.43
C GLN A 111 -17.28 4.75 -7.05
N TRP A 112 -16.25 4.75 -6.20
CA TRP A 112 -14.87 4.53 -6.56
C TRP A 112 -14.24 3.46 -5.66
N TRP A 113 -13.43 2.58 -6.25
CA TRP A 113 -12.84 1.43 -5.58
C TRP A 113 -11.33 1.52 -5.50
N ASN A 114 -10.77 1.29 -4.31
CA ASN A 114 -9.32 1.25 -4.07
C ASN A 114 -8.71 -0.01 -4.71
N LEU A 115 -7.84 0.19 -5.70
CA LEU A 115 -7.11 -0.85 -6.42
C LEU A 115 -5.79 -1.24 -5.74
N SER A 116 -5.31 -0.43 -4.81
CA SER A 116 -4.03 -0.62 -4.11
C SER A 116 -4.14 -1.51 -2.87
N ALA A 117 -5.35 -1.73 -2.37
CA ALA A 117 -5.56 -2.55 -1.19
C ALA A 117 -5.30 -4.04 -1.46
N GLY A 118 -4.68 -4.70 -0.48
CA GLY A 118 -4.39 -6.13 -0.52
C GLY A 118 -5.64 -7.03 -0.50
N ASN A 119 -5.40 -8.33 -0.62
CA ASN A 119 -6.47 -9.32 -0.58
C ASN A 119 -7.28 -9.25 0.74
N MET A 120 -8.60 -9.36 0.62
CA MET A 120 -9.55 -9.19 1.74
C MET A 120 -9.48 -7.83 2.45
N SER A 121 -8.86 -6.84 1.81
CA SER A 121 -8.84 -5.45 2.26
C SER A 121 -9.34 -4.55 1.13
N GLY A 122 -9.77 -3.35 1.49
CA GLY A 122 -10.25 -2.41 0.50
C GLY A 122 -10.74 -1.11 1.10
N GLY A 123 -11.12 -0.24 0.18
CA GLY A 123 -11.88 0.95 0.50
C GLY A 123 -12.71 1.37 -0.70
N THR A 124 -13.90 1.88 -0.44
CA THR A 124 -14.70 2.57 -1.44
C THR A 124 -14.96 3.99 -0.99
N VAL A 125 -14.99 4.90 -1.94
CA VAL A 125 -15.46 6.27 -1.71
C VAL A 125 -16.63 6.56 -2.65
N GLN A 126 -17.69 7.13 -2.11
CA GLN A 126 -18.85 7.58 -2.86
C GLN A 126 -18.88 9.10 -2.80
N PHE A 127 -18.79 9.73 -3.97
CA PHE A 127 -18.91 11.19 -4.07
C PHE A 127 -20.34 11.58 -4.41
N SER A 128 -20.85 12.60 -3.72
CA SER A 128 -22.18 13.15 -3.94
C SER A 128 -22.19 14.67 -3.74
N ARG A 129 -23.30 15.31 -4.15
CA ARG A 129 -23.50 16.78 -4.04
C ARG A 129 -22.36 17.61 -4.65
N ASN A 130 -21.83 17.11 -5.75
CA ASN A 130 -20.72 17.70 -6.47
C ASN A 130 -21.09 19.05 -7.10
N ASN A 131 -20.32 20.10 -6.77
CA ASN A 131 -20.46 21.43 -7.35
C ASN A 131 -19.06 22.05 -7.63
N GLU A 132 -19.00 23.32 -8.00
CA GLU A 132 -17.74 23.99 -8.33
C GLU A 132 -16.78 24.16 -7.13
N TRP A 133 -17.30 24.19 -5.90
CA TRP A 133 -16.55 24.46 -4.67
C TRP A 133 -16.19 23.20 -3.88
N GLY A 134 -16.93 22.11 -4.05
CA GLY A 134 -16.77 20.93 -3.20
C GLY A 134 -17.73 19.78 -3.50
N PHE A 135 -17.65 18.75 -2.65
CA PHE A 135 -18.50 17.56 -2.67
C PHE A 135 -18.49 16.85 -1.31
N ASN A 136 -19.49 16.02 -1.09
CA ASN A 136 -19.56 15.12 0.05
C ASN A 136 -18.91 13.78 -0.31
N ILE A 137 -18.33 13.12 0.70
CA ILE A 137 -17.69 11.82 0.59
C ILE A 137 -18.27 10.88 1.64
N ASP A 138 -18.77 9.73 1.20
CA ASP A 138 -19.00 8.57 2.07
C ASP A 138 -17.85 7.58 1.84
N ILE A 139 -17.16 7.19 2.90
CA ILE A 139 -15.96 6.35 2.87
C ILE A 139 -16.29 5.04 3.57
N HIS A 140 -16.06 3.92 2.91
CA HIS A 140 -16.07 2.62 3.54
C HIS A 140 -14.66 2.04 3.44
N ALA A 141 -14.08 1.59 4.53
CA ALA A 141 -12.73 1.00 4.55
C ALA A 141 -12.71 -0.26 5.41
N TRP A 142 -11.99 -1.28 4.96
CA TRP A 142 -11.96 -2.58 5.64
C TRP A 142 -10.66 -3.35 5.45
N THR A 143 -10.41 -4.27 6.37
CA THR A 143 -9.32 -5.24 6.32
C THR A 143 -9.73 -6.51 7.07
N GLY A 144 -9.77 -7.63 6.36
CA GLY A 144 -10.29 -8.89 6.89
C GLY A 144 -11.76 -8.75 7.34
N MET A 145 -12.02 -9.00 8.61
CA MET A 145 -13.37 -8.86 9.22
C MET A 145 -13.60 -7.49 9.87
N ASN A 146 -12.60 -6.60 9.89
CA ASN A 146 -12.75 -5.27 10.46
C ASN A 146 -13.14 -4.31 9.34
N GLY A 147 -14.22 -3.56 9.53
CA GLY A 147 -14.75 -2.61 8.55
C GLY A 147 -15.48 -1.49 9.29
N ASP A 148 -15.44 -0.29 8.73
CA ASP A 148 -16.10 0.89 9.28
C ASP A 148 -16.45 1.88 8.16
N GLU A 149 -17.36 2.79 8.46
CA GLU A 149 -17.88 3.79 7.54
C GLU A 149 -17.64 5.19 8.11
N TYR A 150 -17.25 6.11 7.24
CA TYR A 150 -16.94 7.48 7.59
C TYR A 150 -17.57 8.43 6.58
N THR A 151 -17.65 9.70 6.96
CA THR A 151 -18.11 10.76 6.09
C THR A 151 -17.11 11.91 6.10
N ALA A 152 -17.06 12.67 5.00
CA ALA A 152 -16.25 13.87 4.92
C ALA A 152 -16.84 14.87 3.94
N GLU A 153 -16.44 16.13 4.07
CA GLU A 153 -16.66 17.16 3.06
C GLU A 153 -15.31 17.54 2.45
N ALA A 154 -15.27 17.65 1.12
CA ALA A 154 -14.10 18.08 0.40
C ALA A 154 -14.32 19.42 -0.26
N ARG A 155 -13.29 20.27 -0.20
CA ARG A 155 -13.17 21.50 -0.98
C ARG A 155 -12.46 21.18 -2.28
N LYS A 156 -12.85 21.85 -3.37
CA LYS A 156 -12.09 21.84 -4.62
C LYS A 156 -11.18 23.05 -4.69
N LEU A 157 -9.90 22.81 -4.95
CA LEU A 157 -8.92 23.86 -5.16
C LEU A 157 -7.91 23.37 -6.18
N TYR A 158 -7.54 24.19 -7.18
CA TYR A 158 -6.56 23.81 -8.21
C TYR A 158 -6.87 22.46 -8.90
N GLY A 159 -8.15 22.06 -9.03
CA GLY A 159 -8.54 20.79 -9.64
C GLY A 159 -8.35 19.54 -8.76
N ILE A 160 -7.88 19.68 -7.51
CA ILE A 160 -7.78 18.59 -6.53
C ILE A 160 -8.87 18.74 -5.46
N GLY A 161 -9.24 17.63 -4.83
CA GLY A 161 -10.13 17.59 -3.66
C GLY A 161 -9.32 17.60 -2.37
N ILE A 162 -9.72 18.43 -1.40
CA ILE A 162 -9.03 18.57 -0.12
C ILE A 162 -10.03 18.34 1.00
N VAL A 163 -9.73 17.38 1.86
CA VAL A 163 -10.49 17.08 3.09
C VAL A 163 -9.63 17.49 4.27
N ASP A 164 -10.10 18.47 5.05
CA ASP A 164 -9.38 18.93 6.25
C ASP A 164 -9.67 18.04 7.47
N ARG A 165 -10.80 17.31 7.45
CA ARG A 165 -11.20 16.38 8.50
C ARG A 165 -12.21 15.36 8.01
N VAL A 166 -11.91 14.08 8.21
CA VAL A 166 -12.89 12.99 8.15
C VAL A 166 -13.65 12.93 9.48
N THR A 167 -14.97 12.85 9.42
CA THR A 167 -15.86 12.77 10.60
C THR A 167 -15.49 11.56 11.47
N ASP A 168 -15.58 11.71 12.80
CA ASP A 168 -15.27 10.67 13.79
C ASP A 168 -13.84 10.10 13.74
N THR A 169 -12.90 10.87 13.21
CA THR A 169 -11.46 10.56 13.22
C THR A 169 -10.63 11.63 13.95
N SER A 170 -9.40 11.28 14.36
CA SER A 170 -8.46 12.22 14.96
C SER A 170 -7.80 13.13 13.92
N SER A 171 -8.58 14.02 13.31
CA SER A 171 -8.09 14.99 12.30
C SER A 171 -7.48 14.34 11.05
N CYS A 172 -8.08 13.25 10.55
CA CYS A 172 -7.66 12.68 9.28
C CYS A 172 -7.92 13.66 8.14
N LYS A 173 -6.85 14.05 7.45
CA LYS A 173 -6.86 14.84 6.23
C LYS A 173 -6.71 13.93 5.03
N LEU A 174 -7.36 14.28 3.92
CA LEU A 174 -7.20 13.58 2.64
C LEU A 174 -6.90 14.57 1.53
N LEU A 175 -6.06 14.14 0.60
CA LEU A 175 -5.78 14.81 -0.66
C LEU A 175 -6.19 13.90 -1.82
N LEU A 176 -7.12 14.37 -2.63
CA LEU A 176 -7.74 13.64 -3.73
C LEU A 176 -7.27 14.23 -5.06
N ILE A 177 -6.45 13.49 -5.79
CA ILE A 177 -5.77 13.95 -7.00
C ILE A 177 -6.34 13.20 -8.21
N PRO A 178 -7.24 13.84 -8.99
CA PRO A 178 -7.77 13.22 -10.19
C PRO A 178 -6.71 13.13 -11.28
N LYS A 179 -6.70 12.02 -12.02
CA LYS A 179 -5.73 11.76 -13.08
C LYS A 179 -6.41 11.77 -14.43
N LYS A 180 -5.67 12.18 -15.47
CA LYS A 180 -6.15 12.20 -16.86
C LYS A 180 -6.48 10.82 -17.44
N ASP A 181 -6.03 9.74 -16.81
CA ASP A 181 -6.44 8.37 -17.17
C ASP A 181 -7.83 8.00 -16.58
N GLY A 182 -8.52 8.95 -15.93
CA GLY A 182 -9.81 8.76 -15.28
C GLY A 182 -9.72 8.09 -13.91
N SER A 183 -8.51 7.79 -13.41
CA SER A 183 -8.32 7.30 -12.04
C SER A 183 -8.22 8.44 -11.02
N LEU A 184 -8.35 8.09 -9.75
CA LEU A 184 -8.19 9.01 -8.63
C LEU A 184 -7.08 8.51 -7.72
N GLN A 185 -6.14 9.36 -7.35
CA GLN A 185 -5.16 9.03 -6.31
C GLN A 185 -5.58 9.70 -5.00
N ILE A 186 -5.65 8.94 -3.90
CA ILE A 186 -5.94 9.48 -2.58
C ILE A 186 -4.69 9.32 -1.70
N HIS A 187 -4.35 10.39 -0.98
CA HIS A 187 -3.33 10.43 0.05
C HIS A 187 -3.95 10.89 1.38
N SER A 188 -3.57 10.27 2.48
CA SER A 188 -3.94 10.65 3.85
C SER A 188 -2.72 11.07 4.66
N ASN A 189 -2.93 11.74 5.79
CA ASN A 189 -1.88 12.03 6.77
C ASN A 189 -1.73 10.91 7.82
N ALA A 190 -1.91 9.63 7.45
CA ALA A 190 -1.80 8.47 8.36
C ALA A 190 -0.49 8.47 9.17
N ASP A 191 0.65 8.71 8.51
CA ASP A 191 1.96 8.77 9.16
C ASP A 191 2.10 9.92 10.17
N TRP A 192 1.17 10.88 10.15
CA TRP A 192 1.18 12.12 10.93
C TRP A 192 -0.08 12.27 11.81
N GLY A 193 -0.66 11.15 12.23
CA GLY A 193 -1.70 11.15 13.26
C GLY A 193 -3.13 11.02 12.76
N CYS A 194 -3.36 10.76 11.46
CA CYS A 194 -4.65 10.20 11.06
C CYS A 194 -4.80 8.80 11.65
N ARG A 195 -5.52 8.74 12.78
CA ARG A 195 -5.94 7.50 13.41
C ARG A 195 -7.44 7.38 13.19
N MET A 196 -7.80 6.48 12.30
CA MET A 196 -9.14 5.95 12.22
C MET A 196 -9.35 5.05 13.45
N SER A 197 -10.59 4.86 13.90
CA SER A 197 -11.01 3.93 14.96
C SER A 197 -10.77 2.44 14.61
N MET A 198 -9.79 2.17 13.76
CA MET A 198 -9.59 0.92 13.04
C MET A 198 -8.20 0.35 13.31
N PRO A 199 -8.05 -0.99 13.34
CA PRO A 199 -6.76 -1.61 13.55
C PRO A 199 -5.83 -1.33 12.38
N ASP A 200 -4.53 -1.46 12.61
CA ASP A 200 -3.49 -1.33 11.59
C ASP A 200 -3.86 -2.13 10.33
N GLY A 201 -3.55 -1.59 9.14
CA GLY A 201 -3.79 -2.27 7.88
C GLY A 201 -5.11 -1.95 7.18
N VAL A 202 -5.84 -0.93 7.65
CA VAL A 202 -6.95 -0.30 6.93
C VAL A 202 -6.41 0.94 6.22
N PHE A 203 -6.63 1.04 4.91
CA PHE A 203 -6.03 2.09 4.10
C PHE A 203 -7.09 2.81 3.25
N ILE A 204 -7.13 4.13 3.37
CA ILE A 204 -7.83 5.01 2.42
C ILE A 204 -6.86 5.43 1.31
N ASP A 205 -5.56 5.43 1.57
CA ASP A 205 -4.53 5.70 0.57
C ASP A 205 -4.59 4.70 -0.58
N GLY A 206 -4.40 5.20 -1.80
CA GLY A 206 -4.27 4.34 -2.97
C GLY A 206 -4.82 4.94 -4.26
N LYS A 207 -4.72 4.12 -5.31
CA LYS A 207 -5.30 4.39 -6.62
C LYS A 207 -6.74 3.89 -6.66
N TYR A 208 -7.65 4.73 -7.09
CA TYR A 208 -9.08 4.46 -7.17
C TYR A 208 -9.56 4.48 -8.63
N THR A 209 -10.56 3.65 -8.92
CA THR A 209 -11.27 3.69 -10.21
C THR A 209 -12.77 3.65 -9.99
N LYS A 210 -13.52 4.26 -10.91
CA LYS A 210 -14.96 4.34 -10.85
C LYS A 210 -15.58 2.98 -11.17
N ALA A 211 -16.32 2.41 -10.23
CA ALA A 211 -17.00 1.13 -10.43
C ALA A 211 -18.14 0.94 -9.41
N THR A 212 -19.19 0.24 -9.81
CA THR A 212 -20.32 -0.13 -8.92
C THR A 212 -20.08 -1.42 -8.14
N LYS A 213 -19.00 -2.14 -8.45
CA LYS A 213 -18.57 -3.39 -7.81
C LYS A 213 -17.05 -3.49 -7.87
N ASP A 214 -16.46 -4.37 -7.06
CA ASP A 214 -15.02 -4.58 -7.04
C ASP A 214 -14.48 -4.87 -8.45
N PRO A 215 -13.68 -3.97 -9.04
CA PRO A 215 -13.14 -4.13 -10.38
C PRO A 215 -11.85 -4.95 -10.39
N ARG A 216 -11.30 -5.31 -9.22
CA ARG A 216 -10.04 -6.06 -9.14
C ARG A 216 -10.23 -7.48 -9.69
N PRO A 217 -9.21 -8.06 -10.34
CA PRO A 217 -9.24 -9.45 -10.73
C PRO A 217 -9.46 -10.37 -9.52
N LYS A 218 -10.15 -11.50 -9.74
CA LYS A 218 -10.34 -12.48 -8.68
C LYS A 218 -8.97 -12.97 -8.18
N PRO A 219 -8.69 -12.90 -6.87
CA PRO A 219 -7.36 -13.24 -6.34
C PRO A 219 -7.07 -14.74 -6.41
N SER A 220 -5.78 -15.05 -6.42
CA SER A 220 -5.20 -16.39 -6.33
C SER A 220 -3.97 -16.34 -5.41
N LEU A 221 -3.52 -17.47 -4.89
CA LEU A 221 -2.28 -17.53 -4.12
C LEU A 221 -1.07 -17.09 -4.96
N LEU A 222 -1.14 -17.28 -6.28
CA LEU A 222 -0.18 -16.75 -7.24
C LEU A 222 -0.20 -15.21 -7.32
N SER A 223 -1.37 -14.61 -7.57
CA SER A 223 -1.48 -13.16 -7.71
C SER A 223 -1.24 -12.41 -6.39
N ILE A 224 -1.45 -13.08 -5.24
CA ILE A 224 -1.12 -12.54 -3.91
C ILE A 224 0.39 -12.67 -3.62
N GLY A 225 1.10 -13.57 -4.31
CA GLY A 225 2.54 -13.80 -4.11
C GLY A 225 2.89 -14.78 -2.98
N ILE A 226 1.92 -15.54 -2.47
CA ILE A 226 2.16 -16.61 -1.48
C ILE A 226 2.87 -17.80 -2.15
N ILE A 227 2.38 -18.19 -3.32
CA ILE A 227 3.04 -19.14 -4.21
C ILE A 227 3.53 -18.35 -5.42
N THR A 228 4.83 -18.32 -5.69
CA THR A 228 5.39 -17.43 -6.73
C THR A 228 5.51 -18.08 -8.11
N GLU A 229 5.30 -19.40 -8.20
CA GLU A 229 5.42 -20.17 -9.43
C GLU A 229 4.05 -20.69 -9.89
N ALA A 230 3.72 -20.49 -11.16
CA ALA A 230 2.43 -20.94 -11.72
C ALA A 230 2.23 -22.46 -11.66
N ALA A 231 3.30 -23.25 -11.93
CA ALA A 231 3.24 -24.70 -11.83
C ALA A 231 2.96 -25.18 -10.39
N ARG A 232 3.54 -24.49 -9.40
CA ARG A 232 3.33 -24.76 -7.97
C ARG A 232 1.91 -24.41 -7.52
N ASP A 233 1.37 -23.28 -7.99
CA ASP A 233 -0.02 -22.88 -7.71
C ASP A 233 -1.00 -23.90 -8.29
N GLN A 234 -0.73 -24.40 -9.51
CA GLN A 234 -1.53 -25.46 -10.12
C GLN A 234 -1.47 -26.77 -9.34
N GLN A 235 -0.28 -27.22 -8.93
CA GLN A 235 -0.12 -28.40 -8.08
C GLN A 235 -0.89 -28.25 -6.76
N PHE A 236 -0.84 -27.06 -6.16
CA PHE A 236 -1.59 -26.78 -4.94
C PHE A 236 -3.10 -26.81 -5.16
N ARG A 237 -3.61 -26.25 -6.26
CA ARG A 237 -5.03 -26.33 -6.66
C ARG A 237 -5.50 -27.78 -6.78
N GLU A 238 -4.69 -28.64 -7.39
CA GLU A 238 -4.99 -30.06 -7.52
C GLU A 238 -5.01 -30.77 -6.16
N LEU A 239 -4.09 -30.40 -5.26
CA LEU A 239 -4.01 -30.97 -3.92
C LEU A 239 -5.25 -30.65 -3.06
N VAL A 240 -5.69 -29.39 -3.04
CA VAL A 240 -6.76 -28.91 -2.14
C VAL A 240 -8.14 -28.85 -2.80
N GLY A 241 -8.20 -28.90 -4.13
CA GLY A 241 -9.43 -28.93 -4.92
C GLY A 241 -10.36 -27.77 -4.60
N VAL A 242 -11.59 -28.10 -4.19
CA VAL A 242 -12.66 -27.13 -3.89
C VAL A 242 -12.31 -26.15 -2.77
N ASP A 243 -11.35 -26.51 -1.91
CA ASP A 243 -10.94 -25.66 -0.79
C ASP A 243 -9.88 -24.62 -1.20
N TYR A 244 -9.40 -24.59 -2.45
CA TYR A 244 -8.39 -23.61 -2.89
C TYR A 244 -8.81 -22.17 -2.60
N GLN A 245 -10.07 -21.84 -2.90
CA GLN A 245 -10.57 -20.48 -2.64
C GLN A 245 -10.57 -20.15 -1.15
N ARG A 246 -10.74 -21.13 -0.25
CA ARG A 246 -10.68 -20.87 1.20
C ARG A 246 -9.29 -20.49 1.66
N PHE A 247 -8.23 -21.05 1.05
CA PHE A 247 -6.86 -20.59 1.29
C PHE A 247 -6.67 -19.16 0.80
N VAL A 248 -7.17 -18.83 -0.39
CA VAL A 248 -7.13 -17.46 -0.93
C VAL A 248 -7.88 -16.48 -0.01
N ASP A 249 -9.06 -16.84 0.46
CA ASP A 249 -9.88 -15.98 1.34
C ASP A 249 -9.27 -15.84 2.75
N THR A 250 -8.36 -16.75 3.13
CA THR A 250 -7.62 -16.70 4.39
C THR A 250 -6.32 -15.88 4.28
N ALA A 251 -5.84 -15.65 3.07
CA ALA A 251 -4.62 -14.91 2.76
C ALA A 251 -4.80 -13.38 2.89
N ASN A 252 -5.23 -12.89 4.06
CA ASN A 252 -5.32 -11.47 4.36
C ASN A 252 -4.07 -10.94 5.06
N VAL A 253 -3.60 -11.66 6.08
CA VAL A 253 -2.29 -11.47 6.71
C VAL A 253 -1.52 -12.77 6.59
N TYR A 254 -0.24 -12.70 6.22
CA TYR A 254 0.59 -13.89 6.03
C TYR A 254 2.06 -13.61 6.35
N ILE A 255 2.72 -14.61 6.92
CA ILE A 255 4.12 -14.55 7.33
C ILE A 255 4.82 -15.87 7.01
N TYR A 256 6.15 -15.82 6.89
CA TYR A 256 6.95 -17.03 6.95
C TYR A 256 6.89 -17.62 8.35
N SER A 257 6.90 -18.94 8.42
CA SER A 257 7.04 -19.70 9.66
C SER A 257 8.28 -20.59 9.59
N GLU A 258 8.75 -21.04 10.74
CA GLU A 258 9.90 -21.93 10.81
C GLU A 258 9.56 -23.33 10.29
N ASP A 259 10.49 -23.93 9.56
CA ASP A 259 10.46 -25.36 9.20
C ASP A 259 11.03 -26.17 10.37
N LEU A 260 10.14 -26.60 11.28
CA LEU A 260 10.52 -27.42 12.44
C LEU A 260 10.97 -28.84 12.05
N ASP A 261 10.72 -29.25 10.80
CA ASP A 261 11.13 -30.54 10.27
C ASP A 261 12.56 -30.49 9.70
N ASN A 262 13.13 -29.29 9.49
CA ASN A 262 14.46 -29.07 8.90
C ASN A 262 14.66 -29.79 7.57
N ILE A 263 13.62 -29.80 6.72
CA ILE A 263 13.64 -30.44 5.40
C ILE A 263 13.85 -29.43 4.27
N GLY A 264 14.17 -28.18 4.60
CA GLY A 264 14.34 -27.10 3.61
C GLY A 264 13.01 -26.62 3.05
N ALA A 265 11.92 -26.79 3.79
CA ALA A 265 10.60 -26.36 3.36
C ALA A 265 10.42 -24.85 3.50
N ARG A 266 9.66 -24.28 2.58
CA ARG A 266 9.07 -22.96 2.72
C ARG A 266 7.71 -23.10 3.40
N VAL A 267 7.54 -22.40 4.52
CA VAL A 267 6.32 -22.46 5.33
C VAL A 267 5.70 -21.07 5.37
N VAL A 268 4.42 -20.97 5.02
CA VAL A 268 3.64 -19.73 5.07
C VAL A 268 2.41 -19.96 5.93
N SER A 269 2.30 -19.22 7.02
CA SER A 269 1.10 -19.14 7.85
C SER A 269 0.29 -17.92 7.46
N MET A 270 -1.03 -18.06 7.38
CA MET A 270 -1.94 -16.98 6.98
C MET A 270 -3.23 -16.99 7.79
N TRP A 271 -3.84 -15.82 7.96
CA TRP A 271 -5.10 -15.66 8.68
C TRP A 271 -5.86 -14.40 8.25
N VAL A 272 -7.15 -14.38 8.58
CA VAL A 272 -8.00 -13.19 8.40
C VAL A 272 -7.90 -12.29 9.62
N ARG A 273 -7.58 -11.00 9.42
CA ARG A 273 -7.55 -10.03 10.54
C ARG A 273 -8.96 -9.92 11.16
N GLY A 274 -9.02 -9.91 12.50
CA GLY A 274 -10.29 -9.95 13.25
C GLY A 274 -10.94 -11.34 13.34
N ALA A 275 -10.34 -12.38 12.74
CA ALA A 275 -10.86 -13.75 12.78
C ALA A 275 -9.73 -14.81 12.79
N SER A 276 -8.56 -14.47 13.35
CA SER A 276 -7.39 -15.36 13.32
C SER A 276 -7.62 -16.68 14.03
N ASN A 277 -8.48 -16.71 15.05
CA ASN A 277 -8.81 -17.90 15.82
C ASN A 277 -9.63 -18.95 15.05
N ASN A 278 -10.34 -18.58 13.98
CA ASN A 278 -11.21 -19.50 13.24
C ASN A 278 -11.08 -19.43 11.70
N LYS A 279 -10.27 -18.50 11.18
CA LYS A 279 -9.91 -18.36 9.77
C LYS A 279 -8.39 -18.26 9.65
N ALA A 280 -7.75 -19.42 9.68
CA ALA A 280 -6.30 -19.56 9.56
C ALA A 280 -5.93 -20.73 8.64
N ALA A 281 -4.82 -20.59 7.95
CA ALA A 281 -4.28 -21.63 7.08
C ALA A 281 -2.75 -21.64 7.14
N ILE A 282 -2.16 -22.77 6.77
CA ILE A 282 -0.72 -22.95 6.63
C ILE A 282 -0.45 -23.72 5.34
N ILE A 283 0.58 -23.30 4.61
CA ILE A 283 1.08 -23.99 3.42
C ILE A 283 2.57 -24.25 3.63
N MET A 284 2.99 -25.50 3.47
CA MET A 284 4.38 -25.93 3.57
C MET A 284 4.74 -26.68 2.28
N TYR A 285 5.85 -26.31 1.64
CA TYR A 285 6.34 -27.04 0.47
C TYR A 285 7.86 -27.03 0.36
N THR A 286 8.41 -28.12 -0.18
CA THR A 286 9.85 -28.22 -0.47
C THR A 286 10.17 -27.80 -1.90
N PRO A 287 11.45 -27.54 -2.23
CA PRO A 287 11.88 -27.29 -3.60
C PRO A 287 11.49 -28.42 -4.57
N GLU A 288 11.57 -29.68 -4.11
CA GLU A 288 11.27 -30.90 -4.87
C GLU A 288 9.78 -31.08 -5.18
N GLY A 289 8.91 -30.28 -4.55
CA GLY A 289 7.47 -30.28 -4.82
C GLY A 289 6.64 -31.10 -3.84
N ASP A 290 7.21 -31.57 -2.74
CA ASP A 290 6.40 -32.10 -1.64
C ASP A 290 5.60 -30.96 -0.99
N MET A 291 4.32 -31.21 -0.68
CA MET A 291 3.40 -30.21 -0.17
C MET A 291 2.57 -30.73 0.98
N TRP A 292 2.33 -29.84 1.94
CA TRP A 292 1.40 -30.02 3.04
C TRP A 292 0.61 -28.74 3.26
N ALA A 293 -0.65 -28.87 3.65
CA ALA A 293 -1.47 -27.72 3.98
C ALA A 293 -2.40 -28.02 5.14
N GLY A 294 -2.68 -26.97 5.91
CA GLY A 294 -3.68 -26.97 6.97
C GLY A 294 -4.66 -25.83 6.77
N LEU A 295 -5.94 -26.09 6.98
CA LEU A 295 -6.99 -25.07 6.96
C LEU A 295 -7.88 -25.23 8.19
N ILE A 296 -7.93 -24.21 9.05
CA ILE A 296 -8.85 -24.16 10.19
C ILE A 296 -10.23 -23.75 9.68
N VAL A 297 -11.20 -24.63 9.89
CA VAL A 297 -12.60 -24.39 9.55
C VAL A 297 -13.52 -25.04 10.59
N PRO A 298 -14.73 -24.51 10.81
CA PRO A 298 -15.75 -25.22 11.55
C PRO A 298 -16.11 -26.55 10.87
N ASP A 299 -16.26 -27.59 11.68
CA ASP A 299 -16.82 -28.88 11.29
C ASP A 299 -18.36 -28.79 11.15
N LYS A 300 -19.02 -29.93 10.89
CA LYS A 300 -20.48 -29.98 10.73
C LYS A 300 -21.25 -29.58 12.00
N ASN A 301 -20.62 -29.64 13.16
CA ASN A 301 -21.19 -29.31 14.46
C ASN A 301 -20.78 -27.90 14.93
N GLY A 302 -20.04 -27.15 14.10
CA GLY A 302 -19.52 -25.82 14.42
C GLY A 302 -18.27 -25.82 15.29
N GLN A 303 -17.68 -26.98 15.61
CA GLN A 303 -16.41 -27.07 16.32
C GLN A 303 -15.25 -26.83 15.37
N LEU A 304 -14.21 -26.13 15.81
CA LEU A 304 -13.03 -25.91 14.96
C LEU A 304 -12.32 -27.24 14.70
N ALA A 305 -11.99 -27.47 13.44
CA ALA A 305 -11.17 -28.59 13.01
C ALA A 305 -10.15 -28.11 11.97
N MET A 306 -9.04 -28.82 11.87
CA MET A 306 -8.06 -28.62 10.81
C MET A 306 -8.37 -29.61 9.68
N ARG A 307 -8.57 -29.10 8.46
CA ARG A 307 -8.48 -29.92 7.25
C ARG A 307 -7.02 -30.02 6.84
N TYR A 308 -6.52 -31.25 6.76
CA TYR A 308 -5.15 -31.56 6.39
C TYR A 308 -5.05 -32.04 4.94
N TYR A 309 -4.02 -31.56 4.25
CA TYR A 309 -3.70 -31.92 2.87
C TYR A 309 -2.23 -32.31 2.78
N SER A 310 -1.91 -33.34 1.99
CA SER A 310 -0.53 -33.73 1.69
C SER A 310 -0.42 -34.36 0.31
N SER A 311 0.65 -34.04 -0.42
CA SER A 311 1.01 -34.71 -1.67
C SER A 311 1.65 -36.09 -1.44
N LYS A 312 2.15 -36.38 -0.23
CA LYS A 312 2.81 -37.65 0.12
C LYS A 312 1.87 -38.62 0.83
N ASN A 313 1.38 -38.25 2.01
CA ASN A 313 0.56 -39.14 2.84
C ASN A 313 -0.56 -38.36 3.52
N LYS A 314 -1.80 -38.78 3.24
CA LYS A 314 -3.03 -38.17 3.78
C LYS A 314 -3.33 -38.57 5.23
N ASP A 315 -2.63 -39.55 5.79
CA ASP A 315 -2.74 -39.89 7.21
C ASP A 315 -2.21 -38.74 8.07
N GLU A 316 -3.07 -38.16 8.91
CA GLU A 316 -2.71 -37.08 9.84
C GLU A 316 -1.60 -37.50 10.83
N LYS A 317 -1.43 -38.80 11.09
CA LYS A 317 -0.32 -39.29 11.94
C LYS A 317 1.05 -39.06 11.31
N MET A 318 1.11 -38.86 9.99
CA MET A 318 2.32 -38.59 9.22
C MET A 318 2.46 -37.09 8.90
N MET A 319 1.69 -36.23 9.58
CA MET A 319 1.79 -34.78 9.47
C MET A 319 3.18 -34.30 9.92
N PRO A 320 3.83 -33.39 9.17
CA PRO A 320 5.08 -32.77 9.59
C PRO A 320 4.92 -32.07 10.94
N ARG A 321 5.98 -32.06 11.76
CA ARG A 321 5.98 -31.42 13.09
C ARG A 321 5.64 -29.94 12.99
N THR A 322 6.01 -29.28 11.89
CA THR A 322 5.65 -27.90 11.58
C THR A 322 4.14 -27.67 11.61
N LEU A 323 3.37 -28.47 10.85
CA LEU A 323 1.91 -28.36 10.80
C LEU A 323 1.26 -28.85 12.10
N ALA A 324 1.82 -29.90 12.72
CA ALA A 324 1.31 -30.42 13.98
C ALA A 324 1.42 -29.37 15.10
N SER A 325 2.56 -28.70 15.21
CA SER A 325 2.77 -27.60 16.17
C SER A 325 1.86 -26.41 15.87
N TRP A 326 1.71 -26.03 14.60
CA TRP A 326 0.80 -24.97 14.19
C TRP A 326 -0.67 -25.28 14.58
N LYS A 327 -1.12 -26.52 14.39
CA LYS A 327 -2.49 -26.98 14.73
C LYS A 327 -2.84 -26.74 16.21
N LEU A 328 -1.89 -26.92 17.13
CA LEU A 328 -2.13 -26.80 18.58
C LEU A 328 -2.59 -25.39 18.98
N HIS A 329 -2.15 -24.35 18.26
CA HIS A 329 -2.52 -22.95 18.53
C HIS A 329 -4.03 -22.67 18.36
N PHE A 330 -4.77 -23.56 17.70
CA PHE A 330 -6.19 -23.39 17.39
C PHE A 330 -7.09 -24.41 18.07
N LEU A 331 -6.60 -25.64 18.23
CA LEU A 331 -7.44 -26.78 18.61
C LEU A 331 -7.18 -27.32 20.02
N GLU A 332 -6.13 -26.85 20.70
CA GLU A 332 -5.90 -27.19 22.10
C GLU A 332 -6.30 -26.00 23.00
N LYS A 333 -7.30 -26.22 23.85
CA LYS A 333 -7.60 -25.42 25.04
C LYS A 333 -7.55 -26.31 26.27
#